data_AF-A0A4S0IKN7-F1
#
_entry.id   AF-A0A4S0IKN7-F1
#
_cell.length_a   1.000
_cell.length_b   1.000
_cell.length_c   1.000
_cell.angle_alpha   90.00
_cell.angle_beta   90.00
_cell.angle_gamma   90.00
#
_symmetry.space_group_name_H-M   'P 1'
#
loop_
_entity.id
_entity.type
_entity.pdbx_description
1 polymer ?
#
loop_
_entity_poly.entity_id
_entity_poly.type
_entity_poly.pdbx_seq_one_letter_code
_entity_poly.pdbx_strand_id
1 'polypeptide(L)' 'MTTPIQTIRDDFSLLDEWEDRYRYVIELGEGLPPFPEAERTAANKVPGCVSQVWLTTEQGAGADPVISFQGDSDA' A
#
# COMPACT_ATOMS: atom_id res chain seq x y z
N MET A 1 8.26 4.89 7.41
CA MET A 1 8.81 3.52 7.29
C MET A 1 7.62 2.59 7.22
N THR A 2 7.59 1.69 6.25
CA THR A 2 6.51 0.69 6.10
C THR A 2 6.71 -0.46 7.08
N THR A 3 5.60 -0.98 7.63
CA THR A 3 5.61 -2.10 8.57
C THR A 3 6.04 -3.40 7.86
N PRO A 4 7.00 -4.17 8.40
CA PRO A 4 7.40 -5.44 7.81
C PRO A 4 6.24 -6.44 7.75
N ILE A 5 6.18 -7.25 6.69
CA ILE A 5 5.09 -8.23 6.50
C ILE A 5 4.97 -9.23 7.66
N GLN A 6 6.07 -9.62 8.30
CA GLN A 6 6.01 -10.52 9.46
C GLN A 6 5.34 -9.85 10.65
N THR A 7 5.65 -8.58 10.93
CA THR A 7 4.98 -7.80 11.97
C THR A 7 3.48 -7.69 11.70
N ILE A 8 3.08 -7.40 10.44
CA ILE A 8 1.66 -7.38 10.06
C ILE A 8 1.01 -8.73 10.36
N ARG A 9 1.64 -9.85 9.98
CA ARG A 9 1.10 -11.20 10.23
C ARG A 9 0.98 -11.51 11.73
N ASP A 10 1.97 -11.13 12.51
CA ASP A 10 1.99 -11.33 13.96
C ASP A 10 0.87 -10.51 14.62
N ASP A 11 0.72 -9.24 14.24
CA ASP A 11 -0.36 -8.37 14.73
C ASP A 11 -1.74 -8.94 14.37
N PHE A 12 -1.96 -9.37 13.12
CA PHE A 12 -3.20 -10.01 12.70
C PHE A 12 -3.54 -11.27 13.50
N SER A 13 -2.54 -12.01 13.97
CA SER A 13 -2.75 -13.23 14.77
C SER A 13 -3.29 -12.96 16.18
N LEU A 14 -3.13 -11.73 16.67
CA LEU A 14 -3.63 -11.27 17.96
C LEU A 14 -5.05 -10.67 17.86
N LEU A 15 -5.54 -10.38 16.65
CA LEU A 15 -6.86 -9.80 16.42
C LEU A 15 -7.89 -10.92 16.19
N ASP A 16 -8.79 -11.10 17.16
CA ASP A 16 -9.84 -12.13 17.11
C ASP A 16 -11.05 -11.68 16.29
N GLU A 17 -11.49 -10.45 16.48
CA GLU A 17 -12.70 -9.91 15.85
C GLU A 17 -12.45 -9.39 14.43
N TRP A 18 -13.41 -9.63 13.54
CA TRP A 18 -13.35 -9.16 12.15
C TRP A 18 -13.23 -7.64 12.05
N GLU A 19 -13.96 -6.91 12.90
CA GLU A 19 -13.98 -5.45 12.88
C GLU A 19 -12.60 -4.85 13.22
N ASP A 20 -11.87 -5.48 14.14
CA ASP A 20 -10.52 -5.04 14.51
C ASP A 20 -9.51 -5.29 13.39
N ARG A 21 -9.61 -6.44 12.72
CA ARG A 21 -8.81 -6.73 11.51
C ARG A 21 -9.06 -5.72 10.40
N TYR A 22 -10.32 -5.36 10.18
CA TYR A 22 -10.70 -4.37 9.19
C TYR A 22 -10.14 -2.98 9.54
N ARG A 23 -10.28 -2.55 10.81
CA ARG A 23 -9.71 -1.28 11.30
C ARG A 23 -8.19 -1.26 11.13
N TYR A 24 -7.50 -2.35 11.45
CA TYR A 24 -6.05 -2.43 11.32
C TYR A 24 -5.58 -2.25 9.87
N VAL A 25 -6.30 -2.79 8.88
CA VAL A 25 -5.99 -2.54 7.45
C VAL A 25 -6.11 -1.05 7.11
N ILE A 26 -7.14 -0.38 7.62
CA ILE A 26 -7.33 1.07 7.39
C ILE A 26 -6.16 1.85 8.00
N GLU A 27 -5.79 1.56 9.25
CA GLU A 27 -4.67 2.23 9.94
C GLU A 27 -3.34 2.03 9.21
N LEU A 28 -3.10 0.82 8.68
CA LEU A 28 -1.91 0.56 7.84
C LEU A 28 -1.92 1.41 6.57
N GLY A 29 -3.08 1.61 5.94
CA GLY A 29 -3.26 2.47 4.77
C GLY A 29 -3.05 3.95 5.10
N GLU A 30 -3.66 4.45 6.18
CA GLU A 30 -3.51 5.83 6.66
C GLU A 30 -2.06 6.16 7.06
N GLY A 31 -1.29 5.15 7.50
CA GLY A 31 0.13 5.28 7.82
C GLY A 31 1.07 5.35 6.61
N LEU A 32 0.56 5.19 5.39
CA LEU A 32 1.38 5.30 4.18
C LEU A 32 1.82 6.75 3.92
N PRO A 33 3.01 6.97 3.33
CA PRO A 33 3.41 8.29 2.87
C PRO A 33 2.39 8.87 1.87
N PRO A 34 2.19 10.20 1.84
CA PRO A 34 1.29 10.81 0.87
C PRO A 34 1.75 10.52 -0.55
N PHE A 35 0.81 10.15 -1.41
CA PHE A 35 1.10 9.90 -2.81
C PHE A 35 1.23 11.22 -3.59
N PRO A 36 2.24 11.38 -4.47
CA PRO A 36 2.43 12.62 -5.19
C PRO A 36 1.25 12.92 -6.14
N GLU A 37 0.67 14.12 -6.04
CA GLU A 37 -0.45 14.53 -6.91
C GLU A 37 -0.10 14.45 -8.41
N ALA A 38 1.15 14.78 -8.75
CA ALA A 38 1.65 14.69 -10.12
C ALA A 38 1.64 13.27 -10.69
N GLU A 39 1.66 12.25 -9.82
CA GLU A 39 1.64 10.84 -10.20
C GLU A 39 0.22 10.27 -10.30
N ARG A 40 -0.83 11.05 -9.99
CA ARG A 40 -2.24 10.68 -10.20
C ARG A 40 -2.65 10.79 -11.67
N THR A 41 -1.91 10.12 -12.54
CA THR A 41 -2.11 10.12 -13.99
C THR A 41 -2.88 8.88 -14.46
N ALA A 42 -3.39 8.92 -15.68
CA ALA A 42 -4.02 7.76 -16.29
C ALA A 42 -3.04 6.58 -16.51
N ALA A 43 -1.74 6.86 -16.67
CA ALA A 43 -0.71 5.84 -16.87
C ALA A 43 -0.45 5.01 -15.60
N ASN A 44 -0.57 5.64 -14.43
CA ASN A 44 -0.38 5.00 -13.14
C ASN A 44 -1.68 4.42 -12.56
N LYS A 45 -2.82 4.59 -13.24
CA LYS A 45 -4.12 4.15 -12.75
C LYS A 45 -4.26 2.63 -12.88
N VAL A 46 -4.65 1.97 -11.80
CA VAL A 46 -4.87 0.51 -11.76
C VAL A 46 -6.31 0.22 -12.21
N PRO A 47 -6.51 -0.48 -13.35
CA PRO A 47 -7.85 -0.77 -13.84
C PRO A 47 -8.52 -1.92 -13.09
N GLY A 48 -9.84 -1.88 -12.97
CA GLY A 48 -10.65 -2.98 -12.42
C GLY A 48 -10.91 -2.91 -10.90
N CYS A 49 -10.36 -1.92 -10.21
CA CYS A 49 -10.73 -1.60 -8.83
C CYS A 49 -12.09 -0.90 -8.77
N VAL A 50 -12.82 -1.08 -7.67
CA VAL A 50 -14.10 -0.38 -7.41
C VAL A 50 -13.84 1.10 -7.14
N SER A 51 -12.77 1.40 -6.39
CA SER A 51 -12.23 2.74 -6.16
C SER A 51 -11.22 3.12 -7.25
N GLN A 52 -10.87 4.41 -7.31
CA GLN A 52 -9.73 4.85 -8.10
C GLN A 52 -8.44 4.52 -7.33
N VAL A 53 -7.56 3.77 -7.98
CA VAL A 53 -6.27 3.37 -7.42
C VAL A 53 -5.16 3.80 -8.36
N TRP A 54 -4.07 4.32 -7.80
CA TRP A 54 -2.85 4.66 -8.52
C TRP A 54 -1.66 3.92 -7.92
N LEU A 55 -0.71 3.54 -8.78
CA LEU A 55 0.52 2.84 -8.39
C LEU A 55 1.69 3.30 -9.27
N THR A 56 2.79 3.70 -8.63
CA THR A 56 4.09 3.90 -9.30
C THR A 56 5.04 2.78 -8.90
N THR A 57 6.05 2.54 -9.73
CA THR A 57 7.05 1.51 -9.52
C THR A 57 8.41 2.07 -9.87
N GLU A 58 9.35 2.01 -8.93
CA GLU A 58 10.74 2.37 -9.14
C GLU A 58 11.62 1.14 -9.03
N GLN A 59 12.52 0.96 -9.98
CA GLN A 59 13.49 -0.12 -9.96
C GLN A 59 14.85 0.44 -9.54
N GLY A 60 15.44 -0.15 -8.51
CA GLY A 60 16.80 0.16 -8.05
C GLY A 60 17.88 -0.25 -9.07
N ALA A 61 19.12 0.13 -8.79
CA ALA A 61 20.25 -0.22 -9.64
C ALA A 61 20.87 -1.58 -9.25
N GLY A 62 21.59 -2.20 -10.19
CA GLY A 62 22.39 -3.40 -9.96
C GLY A 62 21.83 -4.68 -10.60
N ALA A 63 22.52 -5.79 -10.36
CA ALA A 63 22.14 -7.11 -10.90
C ALA A 63 20.96 -7.77 -10.17
N ASP A 64 20.65 -7.29 -8.95
CA ASP A 64 19.50 -7.70 -8.14
C ASP A 64 18.78 -6.45 -7.60
N PRO A 65 17.96 -5.81 -8.45
CA PRO A 65 17.39 -4.50 -8.13
C PRO A 65 16.20 -4.61 -7.18
N VAL A 66 16.23 -3.83 -6.10
CA VAL A 66 15.06 -3.64 -5.24
C VAL A 66 13.99 -2.86 -5.99
N ILE A 67 12.75 -3.34 -5.96
CA ILE A 67 11.60 -2.64 -6.53
C ILE A 67 10.84 -1.93 -5.41
N SER A 68 10.65 -0.63 -5.57
CA SER A 68 9.88 0.21 -4.65
C SER A 68 8.54 0.55 -5.28
N PHE A 69 7.48 0.47 -4.47
CA PHE A 69 6.13 0.82 -4.89
C PHE A 69 5.61 1.98 -4.04
N GLN A 70 4.87 2.88 -4.68
CA GLN A 70 4.04 3.86 -4.00
C GLN A 70 2.65 3.80 -4.62
N GLY A 71 1.61 3.94 -3.83
CA GLY A 71 0.26 3.90 -4.34
C GLY A 71 -0.71 4.58 -3.40
N ASP A 72 -1.90 4.83 -3.93
CA ASP A 72 -2.99 5.48 -3.22
C ASP A 72 -4.34 5.03 -3.75
N SER A 73 -5.38 5.23 -2.95
CA SER A 73 -6.77 4.95 -3.28
C SER A 73 -7.64 6.15 -2.88
N ASP A 74 -8.76 6.38 -3.58
CA ASP A 74 -9.75 7.40 -3.21
C ASP A 74 -10.86 6.89 -2.27
N ALA A 75 -10.64 5.73 -1.63
CA ALA A 75 -11.57 5.06 -0.73
C ALA A 75 -11.00 4.95 0.68
#